data_AF-A0A3M3UFP6-F1
#
_entry.id   AF-A0A3M3UFP6-F1
#
_cell.length_a   1.000
_cell.length_b   1.000
_cell.length_c   1.000
_cell.angle_alpha   90.00
_cell.angle_beta   90.00
_cell.angle_gamma   90.00
#
_symmetry.space_group_name_H-M   'P 1'
#
loop_
_entity.id
_entity.type
_entity.pdbx_description
1 polymer ?
#
loop_
_entity_poly.entity_id
_entity_poly.type
_entity_poly.pdbx_seq_one_letter_code
_entity_poly.pdbx_strand_id
1 'polypeptide(L)'
;MTKIVKPAGHTAGASLVLSGGSRGSSHLGARPLKPRHTRLEKFFHTDALLKRWTITSRVSPGLLPVHAWKLGRRFLLWTSDRGQARTLVVSTHGYYTPWTATVKIPNGTEIRTYAPHGYELVDPKLHRIVNKNARPFAISNTKENILMYPVAAHEPLLMTDKIIAGTSLPGRLKNYSLSKFQTTSYETYDDIARVVGNSNASPLKGWLPPTPMDVLTVRNRFGKTPPSLSDLFNSLSTQGIHYDRVLLVHCRCAAISALLRRTPVYHPPAT
;
A
#
# COMPACT_ATOMS: atom_id res chain seq x y z
N MET A 1 -71.53 -35.43 28.15
CA MET A 1 -71.98 -36.23 26.99
C MET A 1 -72.03 -35.27 25.80
N THR A 2 -71.43 -35.44 24.63
CA THR A 2 -70.55 -36.45 24.01
C THR A 2 -70.03 -35.80 22.70
N LYS A 3 -68.82 -36.17 22.26
CA LYS A 3 -68.17 -35.80 20.96
C LYS A 3 -69.04 -36.03 19.72
N ILE A 4 -68.77 -35.27 18.64
CA ILE A 4 -68.73 -35.64 17.19
C ILE A 4 -67.93 -34.50 16.49
N VAL A 5 -66.66 -34.65 16.03
CA VAL A 5 -66.06 -35.32 14.84
C VAL A 5 -66.20 -34.52 13.51
N LYS A 6 -65.02 -34.30 12.89
CA LYS A 6 -64.68 -33.66 11.59
C LYS A 6 -65.32 -34.32 10.36
N PRO A 7 -65.23 -33.64 9.20
CA PRO A 7 -64.79 -34.31 7.98
C PRO A 7 -63.52 -33.71 7.37
N ALA A 8 -62.81 -34.57 6.63
CA ALA A 8 -61.60 -34.29 5.87
C ALA A 8 -61.95 -33.94 4.42
N GLY A 9 -61.11 -33.12 3.78
CA GLY A 9 -61.08 -32.96 2.33
C GLY A 9 -59.65 -33.18 1.83
N HIS A 10 -59.44 -34.28 1.10
CA HIS A 10 -58.25 -34.53 0.30
C HIS A 10 -58.58 -34.21 -1.17
N THR A 11 -57.69 -33.47 -1.84
CA THR A 11 -57.47 -33.62 -3.28
C THR A 11 -55.98 -33.55 -3.55
N ALA A 12 -55.47 -34.65 -4.09
CA ALA A 12 -54.13 -34.81 -4.59
C ALA A 12 -54.14 -34.67 -6.13
N GLY A 13 -53.08 -34.07 -6.68
CA GLY A 13 -52.68 -34.13 -8.08
C GLY A 13 -51.21 -33.70 -8.14
N ALA A 14 -50.27 -34.65 -8.03
CA ALA A 14 -49.49 -35.20 -9.14
C ALA A 14 -48.54 -34.15 -9.78
N SER A 15 -47.29 -34.04 -9.31
CA SER A 15 -46.10 -34.83 -9.70
C SER A 15 -45.43 -34.34 -10.99
N LEU A 16 -44.21 -33.80 -10.91
CA LEU A 16 -43.02 -34.45 -11.47
C LEU A 16 -41.70 -33.78 -11.03
N VAL A 17 -40.69 -34.64 -11.01
CA VAL A 17 -39.41 -34.63 -10.28
C VAL A 17 -38.30 -33.88 -11.03
N LEU A 18 -37.26 -33.47 -10.28
CA LEU A 18 -35.80 -33.43 -10.56
C LEU A 18 -35.22 -32.07 -10.14
N SER A 19 -34.05 -31.91 -9.53
CA SER A 19 -32.98 -32.79 -9.05
C SER A 19 -32.05 -31.92 -8.18
N GLY A 20 -31.21 -32.56 -7.36
CA GLY A 20 -30.53 -31.94 -6.23
C GLY A 20 -29.48 -30.86 -6.51
N GLY A 21 -29.11 -30.19 -5.41
CA GLY A 21 -28.03 -29.21 -5.39
C GLY A 21 -27.84 -28.60 -4.00
N SER A 22 -27.43 -29.41 -3.03
CA SER A 22 -26.83 -28.90 -1.79
C SER A 22 -25.55 -28.15 -2.15
N ARG A 23 -25.55 -26.83 -2.00
CA ARG A 23 -24.30 -26.05 -1.99
C ARG A 23 -24.26 -25.20 -0.73
N GLY A 24 -23.50 -25.74 0.21
CA GLY A 24 -23.23 -25.15 1.50
C GLY A 24 -22.68 -23.74 1.39
N SER A 25 -23.14 -22.94 2.34
CA SER A 25 -22.51 -21.70 2.76
C SER A 25 -21.04 -21.97 3.08
N SER A 26 -20.16 -21.64 2.16
CA SER A 26 -18.72 -21.57 2.40
C SER A 26 -18.39 -20.15 2.82
N HIS A 27 -18.75 -19.81 4.07
CA HIS A 27 -17.98 -18.82 4.82
C HIS A 27 -16.56 -19.39 4.98
N LEU A 28 -15.72 -19.15 3.98
CA LEU A 28 -14.28 -19.39 4.04
C LEU A 28 -13.73 -18.46 5.12
N GLY A 29 -13.63 -19.02 6.33
CA GLY A 29 -12.92 -18.43 7.44
C GLY A 29 -11.55 -17.97 6.96
N ALA A 30 -11.23 -16.71 7.24
CA ALA A 30 -9.90 -16.19 7.09
C ALA A 30 -8.95 -17.15 7.82
N ARG A 31 -8.19 -17.92 7.03
CA ARG A 31 -7.24 -18.91 7.55
C ARG A 31 -6.34 -18.17 8.54
N PRO A 32 -6.32 -18.56 9.84
CA PRO A 32 -5.49 -17.87 10.81
C PRO A 32 -4.04 -17.97 10.33
N LEU A 33 -3.43 -16.82 10.05
CA LEU A 33 -2.03 -16.72 9.69
C LEU A 33 -1.24 -17.41 10.81
N LYS A 34 -0.48 -18.47 10.48
CA LYS A 34 0.38 -19.18 11.44
C LYS A 34 1.15 -18.16 12.29
N PRO A 35 1.27 -18.35 13.62
CA PRO A 35 2.04 -17.47 14.48
C PRO A 35 3.42 -17.26 13.88
N ARG A 36 3.73 -16.02 13.48
CA ARG A 36 5.04 -15.70 12.90
C ARG A 36 6.03 -15.63 14.05
N HIS A 37 7.09 -16.42 13.98
CA HIS A 37 8.20 -16.31 14.92
C HIS A 37 8.90 -14.96 14.70
N THR A 38 8.53 -13.96 15.50
CA THR A 38 9.16 -12.65 15.47
C THR A 38 10.27 -12.58 16.51
N ARG A 39 11.41 -12.00 16.15
CA ARG A 39 12.53 -11.71 17.04
C ARG A 39 12.67 -10.21 17.22
N LEU A 40 13.13 -9.77 18.37
CA LEU A 40 13.44 -8.37 18.61
C LEU A 40 14.91 -8.14 18.26
N GLU A 41 15.19 -7.26 17.30
CA GLU A 41 16.54 -7.07 16.78
C GLU A 41 16.82 -5.61 16.45
N LYS A 42 18.09 -5.24 16.50
CA LYS A 42 18.58 -3.91 16.14
C LYS A 42 18.33 -3.66 14.65
N PHE A 43 17.74 -2.52 14.31
CA PHE A 43 17.49 -2.14 12.92
C PHE A 43 18.77 -1.58 12.29
N PHE A 44 19.57 -2.46 11.70
CA PHE A 44 20.81 -2.12 11.01
C PHE A 44 21.70 -1.19 11.85
N HIS A 45 21.89 0.05 11.37
CA HIS A 45 22.79 1.04 11.97
C HIS A 45 22.12 1.88 13.07
N THR A 46 20.81 1.72 13.32
CA THR A 46 20.09 2.49 14.33
C THR A 46 20.01 1.73 15.65
N ASP A 47 19.89 2.43 16.78
CA ASP A 47 19.68 1.81 18.10
C ASP A 47 18.25 1.30 18.33
N ALA A 48 17.40 1.37 17.31
CA ALA A 48 16.02 0.89 17.39
C ALA A 48 15.96 -0.64 17.46
N LEU A 49 15.33 -1.16 18.50
CA LEU A 49 14.95 -2.57 18.59
C LEU A 49 13.56 -2.78 18.01
N LEU A 50 13.50 -3.45 16.85
CA LEU A 50 12.27 -3.71 16.13
C LEU A 50 11.95 -5.20 16.07
N LYS A 51 10.66 -5.53 16.18
CA LYS A 51 10.19 -6.90 15.99
C LYS A 51 10.27 -7.26 14.51
N ARG A 52 11.18 -8.15 14.15
CA ARG A 52 11.45 -8.66 12.80
C ARG A 52 10.93 -10.09 12.63
N TRP A 53 10.56 -10.45 11.41
CA TRP A 53 10.60 -11.85 10.97
C TRP A 53 11.16 -11.92 9.55
N THR A 54 11.72 -13.08 9.20
CA THR A 54 12.27 -13.33 7.87
C THR A 54 11.23 -14.01 6.99
N ILE A 55 11.14 -13.55 5.75
CA ILE A 55 10.38 -14.17 4.68
C ILE A 55 11.42 -14.78 3.74
N THR A 56 11.44 -16.11 3.70
CA THR A 56 12.19 -16.87 2.70
C THR A 56 11.22 -17.27 1.60
N SER A 57 11.45 -16.76 0.38
CA SER A 57 10.62 -17.13 -0.77
C SER A 57 10.79 -18.62 -1.06
N ARG A 58 9.72 -19.40 -0.92
CA ARG A 58 9.74 -20.84 -1.25
C ARG A 58 9.87 -21.10 -2.76
N VAL A 59 9.58 -20.09 -3.58
CA VAL A 59 9.36 -20.24 -5.03
C VAL A 59 10.61 -19.88 -5.84
N SER A 60 11.65 -19.28 -5.23
CA SER A 60 12.91 -19.05 -5.93
C SER A 60 14.10 -19.06 -4.95
N PRO A 61 14.88 -20.17 -4.89
CA PRO A 61 16.01 -20.32 -3.97
C PRO A 61 17.19 -19.35 -4.23
N GLY A 62 17.10 -18.47 -5.24
CA GLY A 62 18.09 -17.43 -5.53
C GLY A 62 17.72 -16.01 -5.05
N LEU A 63 16.55 -15.82 -4.43
CA LEU A 63 16.13 -14.53 -3.86
C LEU A 63 16.84 -14.26 -2.54
N LEU A 64 17.31 -13.02 -2.36
CA LEU A 64 17.81 -12.55 -1.06
C LEU A 64 16.74 -12.71 0.02
N PRO A 65 17.09 -13.19 1.23
CA PRO A 65 16.19 -13.13 2.38
C PRO A 65 15.64 -11.72 2.59
N VAL A 66 14.33 -11.63 2.82
CA VAL A 66 13.66 -10.37 3.12
C VAL A 66 13.21 -10.36 4.57
N HIS A 67 13.29 -9.19 5.18
CA HIS A 67 12.91 -8.94 6.56
C HIS A 67 11.71 -8.00 6.60
N ALA A 68 10.71 -8.38 7.39
CA ALA A 68 9.61 -7.49 7.72
C ALA A 68 9.72 -7.05 9.16
N TRP A 69 9.79 -5.74 9.36
CA TRP A 69 9.99 -5.06 10.63
C TRP A 69 8.70 -4.37 11.05
N LYS A 70 8.27 -4.57 12.29
CA LYS A 70 7.14 -3.84 12.87
C LYS A 70 7.59 -2.43 13.24
N LEU A 71 7.28 -1.47 12.38
CA LEU A 71 7.51 -0.05 12.64
C LEU A 71 6.33 0.49 13.47
N GLY A 72 6.53 0.47 14.79
CA GLY A 72 5.49 0.79 15.76
C GLY A 72 4.26 -0.11 15.63
N ARG A 73 3.08 0.44 15.90
CA ARG A 73 1.79 -0.27 15.78
C ARG A 73 1.13 -0.10 14.41
N ARG A 74 1.69 0.74 13.53
CA ARG A 74 1.03 1.25 12.32
C ARG A 74 1.54 0.61 11.03
N PHE A 75 2.84 0.40 10.91
CA PHE A 75 3.47 0.08 9.62
C PHE A 75 4.29 -1.21 9.68
N LEU A 76 4.48 -1.82 8.51
CA LEU A 76 5.48 -2.85 8.24
C LEU A 76 6.50 -2.28 7.27
N LEU A 77 7.77 -2.35 7.65
CA LEU A 77 8.89 -1.99 6.79
C LEU A 77 9.54 -3.27 6.28
N TRP A 78 9.74 -3.37 4.97
CA TRP A 78 10.26 -4.53 4.27
C TRP A 78 11.62 -4.20 3.69
N THR A 79 12.66 -4.91 4.14
CA THR A 79 14.04 -4.66 3.73
C THR A 79 14.69 -5.95 3.27
N SER A 80 15.75 -5.84 2.46
CA SER A 80 16.62 -7.00 2.23
C SER A 80 17.48 -7.30 3.46
N ASP A 81 18.14 -8.45 3.46
CA ASP A 81 19.17 -8.82 4.44
C ASP A 81 20.48 -8.04 4.28
N ARG A 82 20.70 -7.41 3.12
CA ARG A 82 21.92 -6.64 2.83
C ARG A 82 22.00 -5.30 3.56
N GLY A 83 20.89 -4.79 4.04
CA GLY A 83 20.84 -3.45 4.63
C GLY A 83 19.53 -2.72 4.38
N GLN A 84 19.41 -1.57 5.02
CA GLN A 84 18.40 -0.58 4.69
C GLN A 84 18.75 0.07 3.34
N ALA A 85 17.76 0.19 2.45
CA ALA A 85 17.92 0.92 1.20
C ALA A 85 17.90 2.44 1.42
N ARG A 86 18.38 3.21 0.43
CA ARG A 86 18.25 4.68 0.42
C ARG A 86 16.88 5.15 -0.09
N THR A 87 16.11 4.25 -0.70
CA THR A 87 14.81 4.53 -1.33
C THR A 87 13.72 3.69 -0.68
N LEU A 88 12.63 4.33 -0.25
CA LEU A 88 11.46 3.71 0.35
C LEU A 88 10.25 3.83 -0.56
N VAL A 89 9.60 2.73 -0.89
CA VAL A 89 8.31 2.70 -1.61
C VAL A 89 7.17 2.54 -0.61
N VAL A 90 6.29 3.53 -0.51
CA VAL A 90 5.10 3.50 0.35
C VAL A 90 3.92 2.97 -0.47
N SER A 91 3.64 1.67 -0.34
CA SER A 91 2.52 1.03 -1.02
C SER A 91 1.27 1.02 -0.15
N THR A 92 0.36 1.95 -0.43
CA THR A 92 -0.83 2.22 0.39
C THR A 92 -1.99 2.71 -0.47
N HIS A 93 -3.19 2.69 0.10
CA HIS A 93 -4.24 3.57 -0.36
C HIS A 93 -4.07 4.93 0.32
N GLY A 94 -4.45 6.00 -0.38
CA GLY A 94 -4.27 7.35 0.10
C GLY A 94 -5.50 8.19 -0.15
N TYR A 95 -5.87 9.00 0.82
CA TYR A 95 -6.94 9.98 0.66
C TYR A 95 -6.77 11.13 1.66
N TYR A 96 -7.51 12.21 1.43
CA TYR A 96 -7.63 13.31 2.40
C TYR A 96 -9.10 13.70 2.60
N THR A 97 -9.34 14.39 3.70
CA THR A 97 -10.62 15.06 4.01
C THR A 97 -10.41 16.58 4.01
N PRO A 98 -11.48 17.40 3.94
CA PRO A 98 -11.36 18.86 3.92
C PRO A 98 -10.49 19.41 5.08
N TRP A 99 -10.65 18.83 6.27
CA TRP A 99 -9.95 19.20 7.52
C TRP A 99 -8.54 18.62 7.65
N THR A 100 -8.07 17.85 6.67
CA THR A 100 -6.74 17.23 6.74
C THR A 100 -5.66 18.31 6.71
N ALA A 101 -4.80 18.32 7.73
CA ALA A 101 -3.68 19.25 7.85
C ALA A 101 -2.59 18.99 6.80
N THR A 102 -1.49 19.72 6.89
CA THR A 102 -0.26 19.49 6.12
C THR A 102 0.82 18.88 7.00
N VAL A 103 1.79 18.20 6.39
CA VAL A 103 2.94 17.57 7.06
C VAL A 103 4.24 18.16 6.50
N LYS A 104 5.25 18.34 7.35
CA LYS A 104 6.60 18.74 6.90
C LYS A 104 7.28 17.58 6.18
N ILE A 105 7.95 17.88 5.07
CA ILE A 105 8.84 16.91 4.44
C ILE A 105 10.07 16.74 5.35
N PRO A 106 10.51 15.49 5.66
CA PRO A 106 11.72 15.29 6.45
C PRO A 106 12.95 15.92 5.79
N ASN A 107 13.84 16.47 6.60
CA ASN A 107 15.06 17.11 6.09
C ASN A 107 15.93 16.09 5.33
N GLY A 108 16.46 16.50 4.18
CA GLY A 108 17.28 15.62 3.33
C GLY A 108 16.49 14.53 2.59
N THR A 109 15.16 14.55 2.64
CA THR A 109 14.31 13.59 1.94
C THR A 109 13.62 14.21 0.73
N GLU A 110 13.71 13.55 -0.41
CA GLU A 110 12.89 13.77 -1.59
C GLU A 110 11.62 12.92 -1.53
N ILE A 111 10.46 13.54 -1.71
CA ILE A 111 9.19 12.85 -1.87
C ILE A 111 8.83 12.80 -3.35
N ARG A 112 8.62 11.59 -3.87
CA ARG A 112 8.19 11.36 -5.26
C ARG A 112 6.75 10.89 -5.27
N THR A 113 5.85 11.70 -5.81
CA THR A 113 4.42 11.37 -5.87
C THR A 113 4.05 10.82 -7.23
N TYR A 114 3.27 9.74 -7.27
CA TYR A 114 2.86 9.08 -8.52
C TYR A 114 1.51 9.54 -9.08
N ALA A 115 0.81 10.42 -8.38
CA ALA A 115 -0.40 11.08 -8.86
C ALA A 115 -0.37 12.57 -8.51
N PRO A 116 -1.11 13.43 -9.23
CA PRO A 116 -1.41 14.79 -8.78
C PRO A 116 -2.32 14.78 -7.55
N HIS A 117 -2.29 15.87 -6.77
CA HIS A 117 -3.28 16.09 -5.72
C HIS A 117 -4.68 16.20 -6.31
N GLY A 118 -5.65 15.52 -5.69
CA GLY A 118 -7.03 15.47 -6.16
C GLY A 118 -7.36 14.29 -7.08
N TYR A 119 -6.38 13.44 -7.41
CA TYR A 119 -6.55 12.35 -8.37
C TYR A 119 -6.49 10.97 -7.73
N GLU A 120 -7.22 10.04 -8.32
CA GLU A 120 -7.07 8.60 -8.08
C GLU A 120 -5.89 8.07 -8.91
N LEU A 121 -5.01 7.31 -8.26
CA LEU A 121 -3.88 6.68 -8.91
C LEU A 121 -4.32 5.31 -9.42
N VAL A 122 -4.22 5.07 -10.73
CA VAL A 122 -4.27 3.69 -11.24
C VAL A 122 -2.98 3.00 -10.82
N ASP A 123 -3.11 1.93 -10.04
CA ASP A 123 -1.96 1.29 -9.41
C ASP A 123 -0.92 0.87 -10.46
N PRO A 124 0.29 1.47 -10.44
CA PRO A 124 1.36 1.09 -11.35
C PRO A 124 1.93 -0.29 -11.05
N LYS A 125 1.58 -0.91 -9.91
CA LYS A 125 2.14 -2.17 -9.38
C LYS A 125 3.59 -2.00 -8.93
N LEU A 126 3.91 -2.57 -7.76
CA LEU A 126 5.24 -2.51 -7.15
C LEU A 126 6.41 -2.90 -8.08
N HIS A 127 6.26 -3.92 -8.91
CA HIS A 127 7.34 -4.36 -9.80
C HIS A 127 7.67 -3.32 -10.88
N ARG A 128 6.69 -2.55 -11.38
CA ARG A 128 6.96 -1.46 -12.34
C ARG A 128 7.66 -0.29 -11.66
N ILE A 129 7.31 -0.01 -10.41
CA ILE A 129 7.98 1.04 -9.61
C ILE A 129 9.46 0.69 -9.40
N VAL A 130 9.75 -0.55 -8.98
CA VAL A 130 11.11 -1.00 -8.74
C VAL A 130 11.95 -1.04 -10.02
N ASN A 131 11.38 -1.51 -11.12
CA ASN A 131 12.07 -1.54 -12.42
C ASN A 131 12.15 -0.15 -13.08
N LYS A 132 11.63 0.90 -12.42
CA LYS A 132 11.51 2.26 -12.95
C LYS A 132 10.64 2.37 -14.21
N ASN A 133 9.81 1.36 -14.49
CA ASN A 133 8.84 1.30 -15.59
C ASN A 133 7.58 2.16 -15.39
N ALA A 134 7.54 2.94 -14.31
CA ALA A 134 6.52 3.93 -14.02
C ALA A 134 7.22 5.18 -13.49
N ARG A 135 6.89 6.34 -14.06
CA ARG A 135 7.49 7.62 -13.68
C ARG A 135 6.66 8.32 -12.59
N PRO A 136 7.31 8.96 -11.61
CA PRO A 136 6.60 9.85 -10.70
C PRO A 136 6.04 11.05 -11.46
N PHE A 137 4.94 11.62 -10.95
CA PHE A 137 4.34 12.86 -11.44
C PHE A 137 5.16 14.09 -11.02
N ALA A 138 5.68 14.08 -9.79
CA ALA A 138 6.43 15.20 -9.24
C ALA A 138 7.41 14.76 -8.14
N ILE A 139 8.40 15.62 -7.90
CA ILE A 139 9.36 15.54 -6.80
C ILE A 139 9.13 16.77 -5.90
N SER A 140 9.05 16.54 -4.59
CA SER A 140 8.93 17.59 -3.58
C SER A 140 10.00 17.41 -2.52
N ASN A 141 10.68 18.47 -2.14
CA ASN A 141 11.63 18.49 -1.02
C ASN A 141 11.38 19.73 -0.15
N THR A 142 12.27 19.99 0.82
CA THR A 142 12.11 21.15 1.74
C THR A 142 12.26 22.51 1.07
N LYS A 143 12.82 22.56 -0.14
CA LYS A 143 13.13 23.80 -0.90
C LYS A 143 12.17 24.03 -2.06
N GLU A 144 11.85 22.98 -2.81
CA GLU A 144 11.16 23.13 -4.10
C GLU A 144 10.23 21.95 -4.44
N ASN A 145 9.34 22.23 -5.39
CA ASN A 145 8.45 21.29 -6.05
C ASN A 145 8.79 21.26 -7.54
N ILE A 146 9.17 20.09 -8.05
CA ILE A 146 9.59 19.88 -9.44
C ILE A 146 8.61 18.93 -10.11
N LEU A 147 8.08 19.32 -11.27
CA LEU A 147 7.30 18.43 -12.12
C LEU A 147 8.19 17.48 -12.93
N MET A 148 7.73 16.25 -13.09
CA MET A 148 8.43 15.25 -13.89
C MET A 148 7.77 15.17 -15.27
N TYR A 149 8.55 15.44 -16.32
CA TYR A 149 8.10 15.37 -17.70
C TYR A 149 8.32 13.95 -18.30
N PRO A 150 7.46 13.54 -19.26
CA PRO A 150 6.29 14.26 -19.77
C PRO A 150 5.09 14.09 -18.83
N VAL A 151 4.50 15.20 -18.38
CA VAL A 151 3.12 15.16 -17.88
C VAL A 151 2.29 14.80 -19.11
N ALA A 152 1.55 13.69 -19.07
CA ALA A 152 0.74 13.26 -20.20
C ALA A 152 -0.03 14.46 -20.76
N ALA A 153 0.17 14.74 -22.05
CA ALA A 153 -0.28 15.94 -22.76
C ALA A 153 -1.82 16.08 -22.88
N HIS A 154 -2.57 15.36 -22.07
CA HIS A 154 -4.01 15.15 -22.22
C HIS A 154 -4.86 15.90 -21.21
N GLU A 155 -4.27 16.60 -20.25
CA GLU A 155 -5.02 17.43 -19.30
C GLU A 155 -4.30 18.78 -19.12
N PRO A 156 -4.96 19.94 -19.40
CA PRO A 156 -4.43 21.26 -19.09
C PRO A 156 -4.51 21.49 -17.57
N LEU A 157 -3.74 20.70 -16.83
CA LEU A 157 -3.55 20.86 -15.40
C LEU A 157 -2.85 22.19 -15.15
N LEU A 158 -3.52 23.13 -14.49
CA LEU A 158 -2.85 24.33 -13.99
C LEU A 158 -1.84 23.90 -12.92
N MET A 159 -0.57 23.92 -13.32
CA MET A 159 0.55 23.47 -12.50
C MET A 159 0.80 24.44 -11.36
N THR A 160 0.35 24.05 -10.17
CA THR A 160 0.49 24.83 -8.94
C THR A 160 1.14 23.98 -7.85
N ASP A 161 1.74 24.60 -6.83
CA ASP A 161 2.20 23.86 -5.65
C ASP A 161 1.07 23.04 -5.00
N LYS A 162 -0.17 23.53 -5.09
CA LYS A 162 -1.34 22.78 -4.61
C LYS A 162 -1.58 21.51 -5.41
N ILE A 163 -1.38 21.47 -6.73
CA ILE A 163 -1.51 20.23 -7.51
C ILE A 163 -0.34 19.27 -7.21
N ILE A 164 0.87 19.80 -7.01
CA ILE A 164 2.08 19.01 -6.80
C ILE A 164 2.14 18.43 -5.39
N ALA A 165 1.99 19.27 -4.36
CA ALA A 165 2.19 18.93 -2.96
C ALA A 165 0.87 18.75 -2.18
N GLY A 166 -0.26 19.22 -2.73
CA GLY A 166 -1.53 19.30 -2.01
C GLY A 166 -1.60 20.48 -1.03
N THR A 167 -0.64 21.40 -1.10
CA THR A 167 -0.56 22.63 -0.32
C THR A 167 0.31 23.66 -1.05
N SER A 168 0.08 24.95 -0.79
CA SER A 168 0.95 26.04 -1.23
C SER A 168 2.07 26.36 -0.24
N LEU A 169 2.13 25.67 0.92
CA LEU A 169 3.16 25.90 1.91
C LEU A 169 4.47 25.20 1.48
N PRO A 170 5.60 25.93 1.39
CA PRO A 170 6.87 25.36 0.95
C PRO A 170 7.38 24.29 1.92
N GLY A 171 8.04 23.26 1.39
CA GLY A 171 8.60 22.16 2.17
C GLY A 171 7.58 21.28 2.90
N ARG A 172 6.32 21.33 2.47
CA ARG A 172 5.20 20.58 3.09
C ARG A 172 4.39 19.84 2.04
N LEU A 173 3.69 18.81 2.50
CA LEU A 173 2.70 18.06 1.74
C LEU A 173 1.36 18.08 2.45
N LYS A 174 0.26 17.81 1.72
CA LYS A 174 -1.00 17.42 2.35
C LYS A 174 -0.76 16.15 3.18
N ASN A 175 -1.30 16.10 4.40
CA ASN A 175 -1.10 14.98 5.32
C ASN A 175 -2.07 13.82 5.01
N TYR A 176 -1.87 13.11 3.90
CA TYR A 176 -2.78 12.04 3.49
C TYR A 176 -2.91 10.94 4.56
N SER A 177 -4.13 10.43 4.68
CA SER A 177 -4.42 9.19 5.39
C SER A 177 -3.98 8.00 4.55
N LEU A 178 -3.30 7.04 5.18
CA LEU A 178 -2.71 5.86 4.57
C LEU A 178 -3.46 4.62 5.03
N SER A 179 -4.23 3.98 4.15
CA SER A 179 -4.91 2.72 4.46
C SER A 179 -4.19 1.52 3.85
N LYS A 180 -4.47 0.36 4.44
CA LYS A 180 -3.90 -0.92 3.99
C LYS A 180 -4.34 -1.21 2.56
N PHE A 181 -3.36 -1.33 1.67
CA PHE A 181 -3.57 -1.68 0.28
C PHE A 181 -3.41 -3.17 0.02
N GLN A 182 -2.31 -3.74 0.51
CA GLN A 182 -2.04 -5.16 0.44
C GLN A 182 -3.22 -6.00 0.97
N THR A 183 -3.58 -7.04 0.22
CA THR A 183 -4.55 -8.10 0.58
C THR A 183 -3.90 -9.50 0.50
N THR A 184 -4.72 -10.56 0.57
CA THR A 184 -4.29 -11.95 0.33
C THR A 184 -4.21 -12.30 -1.16
N SER A 185 -4.85 -11.52 -2.02
CA SER A 185 -4.90 -11.71 -3.48
C SER A 185 -4.14 -10.63 -4.26
N TYR A 186 -3.70 -9.57 -3.59
CA TYR A 186 -3.05 -8.42 -4.20
C TYR A 186 -1.91 -7.91 -3.32
N GLU A 187 -0.72 -7.72 -3.91
CA GLU A 187 0.52 -7.40 -3.19
C GLU A 187 0.75 -8.29 -1.97
N THR A 188 0.72 -9.61 -2.19
CA THR A 188 0.93 -10.56 -1.10
C THR A 188 2.31 -10.39 -0.45
N TYR A 189 2.54 -11.01 0.71
CA TYR A 189 3.87 -10.98 1.33
C TYR A 189 4.96 -11.55 0.42
N ASP A 190 4.63 -12.56 -0.37
CA ASP A 190 5.57 -13.16 -1.31
C ASP A 190 5.85 -12.22 -2.49
N ASP A 191 4.85 -11.45 -2.94
CA ASP A 191 5.03 -10.43 -3.98
C ASP A 191 5.94 -9.30 -3.49
N ILE A 192 5.67 -8.76 -2.29
CA ILE A 192 6.49 -7.71 -1.69
C ILE A 192 7.91 -8.21 -1.44
N ALA A 193 8.07 -9.41 -0.88
CA ALA A 193 9.38 -10.00 -0.64
C ALA A 193 10.14 -10.24 -1.95
N ARG A 194 9.47 -10.68 -3.01
CA ARG A 194 10.09 -10.82 -4.33
C ARG A 194 10.56 -9.47 -4.88
N VAL A 195 9.73 -8.44 -4.78
CA VAL A 195 10.07 -7.08 -5.25
C VAL A 195 11.26 -6.52 -4.47
N VAL A 196 11.23 -6.59 -3.14
CA VAL A 196 12.35 -6.11 -2.29
C VAL A 196 13.62 -6.91 -2.58
N GLY A 197 13.54 -8.25 -2.58
CA GLY A 197 14.67 -9.12 -2.85
C GLY A 197 15.30 -8.88 -4.22
N ASN A 198 14.49 -8.72 -5.26
CA ASN A 198 14.96 -8.43 -6.62
C ASN A 198 15.59 -7.03 -6.73
N SER A 199 14.98 -6.01 -6.12
CA SER A 199 15.52 -4.64 -6.16
C SER A 199 16.88 -4.50 -5.47
N ASN A 200 17.20 -5.42 -4.55
CA ASN A 200 18.44 -5.44 -3.79
C ASN A 200 19.44 -6.51 -4.32
N ALA A 201 19.05 -7.27 -5.33
CA ALA A 201 19.91 -8.26 -5.97
C ALA A 201 21.07 -7.56 -6.71
N SER A 202 22.20 -8.26 -6.84
CA SER A 202 23.38 -7.69 -7.52
C SER A 202 23.06 -7.36 -8.98
N PRO A 203 23.43 -6.15 -9.49
CA PRO A 203 23.32 -5.81 -10.91
C PRO A 203 24.07 -6.79 -11.81
N LEU A 204 25.12 -7.43 -11.28
CA LEU A 204 25.95 -8.38 -12.03
C LEU A 204 25.23 -9.70 -12.38
N LYS A 205 23.99 -9.91 -11.90
CA LYS A 205 23.15 -11.07 -12.24
C LYS A 205 22.06 -10.78 -13.30
N GLY A 206 21.99 -9.58 -13.90
CA GLY A 206 21.00 -9.29 -14.94
C GLY A 206 21.02 -7.87 -15.54
N TRP A 207 20.37 -7.71 -16.71
CA TRP A 207 20.23 -6.47 -17.47
C TRP A 207 19.42 -5.39 -16.71
N LEU A 208 20.04 -4.22 -16.47
CA LEU A 208 19.48 -2.94 -15.97
C LEU A 208 19.37 -2.74 -14.43
N PRO A 209 19.43 -1.47 -13.94
CA PRO A 209 20.10 -1.13 -12.68
C PRO A 209 19.20 -1.37 -11.45
N PRO A 210 19.53 -2.31 -10.55
CA PRO A 210 18.82 -2.44 -9.29
C PRO A 210 19.25 -1.28 -8.40
N THR A 211 18.38 -0.27 -8.28
CA THR A 211 18.51 0.66 -7.16
C THR A 211 17.86 -0.03 -5.97
N PRO A 212 18.61 -0.35 -4.91
CA PRO A 212 18.06 -0.92 -3.68
C PRO A 212 16.82 -0.14 -3.23
N MET A 213 15.70 -0.85 -3.02
CA MET A 213 14.47 -0.26 -2.49
C MET A 213 13.94 -1.11 -1.33
N ASP A 214 13.45 -0.40 -0.32
CA ASP A 214 12.63 -0.96 0.74
C ASP A 214 11.16 -0.66 0.44
N VAL A 215 10.25 -1.48 0.97
CA VAL A 215 8.80 -1.26 0.82
C VAL A 215 8.19 -1.03 2.19
N LEU A 216 7.23 -0.12 2.29
CA LEU A 216 6.43 0.09 3.49
C LEU A 216 4.96 -0.13 3.19
N THR A 217 4.31 -0.90 4.06
CA THR A 217 2.87 -1.16 4.01
C THR A 217 2.20 -0.85 5.35
N VAL A 218 0.89 -0.62 5.31
CA VAL A 218 0.10 -0.43 6.53
C VAL A 218 -0.29 -1.80 7.12
N ARG A 219 -0.11 -1.93 8.43
CA ARG A 219 -0.49 -3.15 9.18
C ARG A 219 -1.99 -3.35 9.15
N ASN A 220 -2.44 -4.60 9.26
CA ASN A 220 -3.84 -4.86 9.54
C ASN A 220 -4.20 -4.27 10.92
N ARG A 221 -5.12 -3.31 10.93
CA ARG A 221 -5.56 -2.55 12.11
C ARG A 221 -7.07 -2.39 12.07
N PHE A 222 -7.78 -3.52 12.04
CA PHE A 222 -9.24 -3.55 12.04
C PHE A 222 -9.82 -2.64 13.13
N GLY A 223 -10.80 -1.81 12.77
CA GLY A 223 -11.47 -0.88 13.68
C GLY A 223 -10.61 0.29 14.19
N LYS A 224 -9.42 0.54 13.63
CA LYS A 224 -8.59 1.70 14.00
C LYS A 224 -8.55 2.71 12.86
N THR A 225 -8.42 3.98 13.23
CA THR A 225 -8.22 5.07 12.27
C THR A 225 -6.95 4.84 11.44
N PRO A 226 -7.00 5.07 10.12
CA PRO A 226 -5.83 4.97 9.27
C PRO A 226 -4.73 5.94 9.72
N PRO A 227 -3.46 5.49 9.75
CA PRO A 227 -2.35 6.39 10.04
C PRO A 227 -2.18 7.43 8.93
N SER A 228 -1.52 8.54 9.23
CA SER A 228 -1.23 9.61 8.27
C SER A 228 0.23 9.59 7.79
N LEU A 229 0.57 10.41 6.78
CA LEU A 229 1.97 10.66 6.41
C LEU A 229 2.80 11.21 7.57
N SER A 230 2.21 12.06 8.42
CA SER A 230 2.84 12.53 9.65
C SER A 230 3.16 11.37 10.59
N ASP A 231 2.23 10.42 10.77
CA ASP A 231 2.50 9.23 11.57
C ASP A 231 3.63 8.38 10.98
N LEU A 232 3.73 8.29 9.65
CA LEU A 232 4.80 7.60 8.95
C LEU A 232 6.16 8.26 9.24
N PHE A 233 6.30 9.55 8.96
CA PHE A 233 7.55 10.28 9.16
C PHE A 233 7.97 10.31 10.63
N ASN A 234 7.01 10.48 11.55
CA ASN A 234 7.28 10.40 12.99
C ASN A 234 7.71 9.00 13.41
N SER A 235 7.10 7.93 12.84
CA SER A 235 7.48 6.56 13.17
C SER A 235 8.90 6.23 12.69
N LEU A 236 9.31 6.72 11.52
CA LEU A 236 10.67 6.53 11.01
C LEU A 236 11.70 7.31 11.84
N SER A 237 11.47 8.62 12.04
CA SER A 237 12.37 9.49 12.79
C SER A 237 12.56 9.06 14.25
N THR A 238 11.48 8.64 14.94
CA THR A 238 11.55 8.13 16.32
C THR A 238 12.44 6.88 16.44
N GLN A 239 12.62 6.13 15.35
CA GLN A 239 13.48 4.94 15.31
C GLN A 239 14.86 5.22 14.69
N GLY A 240 15.19 6.50 14.44
CA GLY A 240 16.42 6.91 13.79
C GLY A 240 16.54 6.44 12.33
N ILE A 241 15.42 6.09 11.69
CA ILE A 241 15.41 5.58 10.31
C ILE A 241 15.21 6.75 9.36
N HIS A 242 16.13 6.92 8.41
CA HIS A 242 16.08 7.97 7.40
C HIS A 242 16.19 7.39 5.99
N TYR A 243 15.39 7.93 5.07
CA TYR A 243 15.45 7.60 3.64
C TYR A 243 15.65 8.88 2.84
N ASP A 244 16.56 8.84 1.87
CA ASP A 244 16.80 9.97 0.98
C ASP A 244 15.64 10.17 -0.01
N ARG A 245 14.99 9.07 -0.40
CA ARG A 245 13.89 9.08 -1.36
C ARG A 245 12.70 8.29 -0.84
N VAL A 246 11.53 8.91 -0.82
CA VAL A 246 10.26 8.25 -0.48
C VAL A 246 9.30 8.35 -1.66
N LEU A 247 8.92 7.21 -2.20
CA LEU A 247 8.02 7.06 -3.34
C LEU A 247 6.62 6.80 -2.81
N LEU A 248 5.74 7.78 -2.98
CA LEU A 248 4.34 7.71 -2.57
C LEU A 248 3.50 7.11 -3.69
N VAL A 249 3.21 5.81 -3.56
CA VAL A 249 2.40 5.03 -4.51
C VAL A 249 1.02 4.82 -3.90
N HIS A 250 0.20 5.87 -3.99
CA HIS A 250 -1.17 5.85 -3.49
C HIS A 250 -2.03 6.94 -4.16
N CYS A 251 -3.35 6.79 -4.10
CA CYS A 251 -4.28 7.84 -4.50
C CYS A 251 -4.06 9.11 -3.67
N ARG A 252 -4.36 10.27 -4.24
CA ARG A 252 -4.22 11.57 -3.57
C ARG A 252 -5.53 12.36 -3.64
N CYS A 253 -6.64 11.65 -3.66
CA CYS A 253 -7.98 12.17 -3.84
C CYS A 253 -8.68 12.51 -2.52
N ALA A 254 -9.75 13.29 -2.61
CA ALA A 254 -10.63 13.52 -1.48
C ALA A 254 -11.48 12.26 -1.23
N ALA A 255 -11.58 11.81 0.03
CA ALA A 255 -12.29 10.57 0.39
C ALA A 255 -13.76 10.57 -0.08
N ILE A 256 -14.44 11.71 0.08
CA ILE A 256 -15.84 11.87 -0.31
C ILE A 256 -15.99 11.80 -1.84
N SER A 257 -15.12 12.48 -2.58
CA SER A 257 -15.15 12.46 -4.05
C SER A 257 -14.89 11.08 -4.63
N ALA A 258 -13.98 10.31 -4.02
CA ALA A 258 -13.69 8.94 -4.40
C ALA A 258 -14.88 8.01 -4.14
N LEU A 259 -15.51 8.14 -2.98
CA LEU A 259 -16.72 7.38 -2.64
C LEU A 259 -17.86 7.65 -3.63
N LEU A 260 -18.01 8.91 -4.06
CA LEU A 260 -19.01 9.33 -5.04
C LEU A 260 -18.62 9.07 -6.51
N ARG A 261 -17.44 8.46 -6.77
CA ARG A 261 -16.89 8.24 -8.12
C ARG A 261 -16.79 9.51 -8.96
N ARG A 262 -16.45 10.62 -8.33
CA ARG A 262 -16.28 11.94 -8.96
C ARG A 262 -14.82 12.35 -9.10
N THR A 263 -13.90 11.53 -8.61
CA THR A 263 -12.47 11.82 -8.69
C THR A 263 -11.96 11.55 -10.11
N PRO A 264 -11.18 12.47 -10.70
CA PRO A 264 -10.45 12.16 -11.92
C PRO A 264 -9.37 11.09 -11.66
N VAL A 265 -9.12 10.29 -12.70
CA VAL A 265 -8.18 9.17 -12.67
C VAL A 265 -6.87 9.57 -13.33
N TYR A 266 -5.75 9.18 -12.73
CA TYR A 266 -4.41 9.42 -13.25
C TYR A 266 -3.68 8.11 -13.53
N HIS A 267 -3.14 8.00 -14.73
CA HIS A 267 -2.32 6.89 -15.18
C HIS A 267 -0.85 7.33 -15.21
N PRO A 268 0.03 6.75 -14.39
CA PRO A 268 1.45 7.05 -14.44
C PRO A 268 2.04 6.69 -15.81
N PRO A 269 2.80 7.60 -16.45
CA PRO A 269 3.44 7.30 -17.71
C PRO A 269 4.45 6.14 -17.55
N ALA A 270 4.47 5.26 -18.56
CA ALA A 270 5.51 4.25 -18.69
C ALA A 270 6.83 4.92 -19.13
N THR A 271 7.96 4.33 -18.75
CA THR A 271 9.27 4.68 -19.33
C THR A 271 9.51 3.95 -20.62
#